data_AF-A0A1J4ULF1-F1
#
_entry.id   AF-A0A1J4ULF1-F1
#
_cell.length_a   1.000
_cell.length_b   1.000
_cell.length_c   1.000
_cell.angle_alpha   90.00
_cell.angle_beta   90.00
_cell.angle_gamma   90.00
#
_symmetry.space_group_name_H-M   'P 1'
#
loop_
_entity.id
_entity.type
_entity.pdbx_description
1 polymer ?
#
loop_
_entity_poly.entity_id
_entity_poly.type
_entity_poly.pdbx_seq_one_letter_code
_entity_poly.pdbx_strand_id
1 'polypeptide(L)'
;MKNTKDMRAQASIEYLALLAIALTLCLIGLYAIGANKAPNMSEKNSIAYWQSTYPITIVSAGVANSTTLVLTIRNNCDSTIALGQSAIIVTQVQ
;
A
#
# COMPACT_ATOMS: atom_id res chain seq x y z
N MET A 1 -38.03 26.35 -37.57
CA MET A 1 -38.41 26.00 -36.18
C MET A 1 -37.61 24.79 -35.76
N LYS A 2 -36.66 24.93 -34.83
CA LYS A 2 -35.87 23.80 -34.31
C LYS A 2 -36.82 22.92 -33.49
N ASN A 3 -36.93 21.65 -33.85
CA ASN A 3 -37.93 20.76 -33.28
C ASN A 3 -37.61 20.55 -31.79
N THR A 4 -38.59 20.76 -30.91
CA THR A 4 -38.41 20.69 -29.44
C THR A 4 -37.94 19.30 -28.96
N LYS A 5 -38.11 18.26 -29.78
CA LYS A 5 -37.55 16.93 -29.55
C LYS A 5 -36.02 16.91 -29.61
N ASP A 6 -35.41 17.66 -30.53
CA ASP A 6 -33.96 17.71 -30.71
C ASP A 6 -33.27 18.44 -29.54
N MET A 7 -33.92 19.47 -28.98
CA MET A 7 -33.41 20.20 -27.81
C MET A 7 -33.45 19.35 -26.52
N ARG A 8 -34.44 18.47 -26.39
CA ARG A 8 -34.55 17.54 -25.25
C ARG A 8 -33.50 16.43 -25.32
N ALA A 9 -33.26 15.89 -26.52
CA ALA A 9 -32.21 14.90 -26.76
C ALA A 9 -30.81 15.49 -26.49
N GLN A 10 -30.57 16.72 -26.95
CA GLN A 10 -29.31 17.43 -26.69
C GLN A 10 -29.08 17.66 -25.18
N ALA A 11 -30.10 18.15 -24.46
CA ALA A 11 -30.00 18.32 -23.01
C ALA A 11 -29.72 17.00 -22.27
N SER A 12 -30.36 15.90 -22.67
CA SER A 12 -30.14 14.59 -22.04
C SER A 12 -28.72 14.04 -22.25
N ILE A 13 -28.12 14.33 -23.41
CA ILE A 13 -26.74 13.93 -23.71
C ILE A 13 -25.74 14.76 -22.88
N GLU A 14 -26.00 16.06 -22.73
CA GLU A 14 -25.17 16.95 -21.91
C GLU A 14 -25.15 16.51 -20.44
N TYR A 15 -26.31 16.13 -19.87
CA TYR A 15 -26.37 15.59 -18.50
C TYR A 15 -25.62 14.25 -18.36
N LEU A 16 -25.71 13.37 -19.36
CA LEU A 16 -25.00 12.09 -19.34
C LEU A 16 -23.47 12.30 -19.41
N ALA A 17 -23.01 13.26 -20.21
CA ALA A 17 -21.60 13.62 -20.31
C ALA A 17 -21.07 14.21 -18.99
N LEU A 18 -21.82 15.13 -18.37
CA LEU A 18 -21.44 15.71 -17.07
C LEU A 18 -21.39 14.67 -15.96
N LEU A 19 -22.35 13.74 -15.94
CA LEU A 19 -22.35 12.63 -14.98
C LEU A 19 -21.14 11.72 -15.17
N ALA A 20 -20.79 11.36 -16.41
CA ALA A 20 -19.62 10.55 -16.72
C ALA A 20 -18.32 11.22 -16.23
N ILE A 21 -18.17 12.53 -16.48
CA ILE A 21 -17.00 13.30 -16.02
C ILE A 21 -16.90 13.29 -14.49
N ALA A 22 -18.00 13.55 -13.79
CA ALA A 22 -18.04 13.56 -12.33
C ALA A 22 -17.65 12.19 -11.73
N LEU A 23 -18.12 11.10 -12.34
CA LEU A 23 -17.76 9.74 -11.92
C LEU A 23 -16.27 9.45 -12.13
N THR A 24 -15.68 9.83 -13.28
CA THR A 24 -14.24 9.67 -13.50
C THR A 24 -13.39 10.43 -12.50
N LEU A 25 -13.75 11.68 -12.15
CA LEU A 25 -13.02 12.46 -11.16
C LEU A 25 -13.11 11.84 -9.76
N CYS A 26 -14.28 11.30 -9.40
CA CYS A 26 -14.48 10.61 -8.13
C CYS A 26 -13.60 9.34 -8.02
N LEU A 27 -13.53 8.55 -9.10
CA LEU A 27 -12.70 7.36 -9.16
C LEU A 27 -11.20 7.68 -9.07
N ILE A 28 -10.74 8.75 -9.73
CA ILE A 28 -9.36 9.23 -9.63
C ILE A 28 -9.03 9.67 -8.20
N GLY A 29 -9.95 10.39 -7.54
CA GLY A 29 -9.80 10.80 -6.14
C GLY A 29 -9.70 9.62 -5.17
N LEU A 30 -10.56 8.61 -5.33
CA LEU A 30 -10.51 7.39 -4.53
C LEU A 30 -9.22 6.59 -4.74
N TYR A 31 -8.73 6.51 -5.98
CA TYR A 31 -7.46 5.86 -6.29
C TYR A 31 -6.27 6.55 -5.61
N ALA A 32 -6.25 7.89 -5.58
CA ALA A 32 -5.19 8.66 -4.93
C ALA A 32 -5.13 8.44 -3.40
N ILE A 33 -6.29 8.21 -2.77
CA ILE A 33 -6.40 7.95 -1.33
C ILE A 33 -5.95 6.50 -0.99
N GLY A 34 -6.21 5.53 -1.88
CA GLY A 34 -5.85 4.12 -1.67
C GLY A 34 -4.42 3.74 -2.06
N ALA A 35 -3.80 4.45 -3.00
CA ALA A 35 -2.50 4.07 -3.57
C ALA A 35 -1.29 4.40 -2.68
N ASN A 36 -1.44 5.27 -1.68
CA ASN A 36 -0.34 5.67 -0.80
C ASN A 36 -0.35 4.89 0.50
N LYS A 37 -0.12 3.57 0.44
CA LYS A 37 0.35 2.82 1.61
C LYS A 37 1.84 3.07 1.81
N ALA A 38 2.21 4.32 2.07
CA ALA A 38 3.53 4.61 2.58
C ALA A 38 3.66 3.89 3.94
N PRO A 39 4.77 3.16 4.20
CA PRO A 39 4.99 2.58 5.51
C PRO A 39 4.87 3.68 6.55
N ASN A 40 4.08 3.44 7.58
CA ASN A 40 3.79 4.43 8.60
C ASN A 40 5.13 4.89 9.23
N MET A 41 5.22 6.14 9.67
CA MET A 41 6.47 6.71 10.19
C MET A 41 7.05 5.87 11.34
N SER A 42 6.18 5.21 12.11
CA SER A 42 6.55 4.30 13.20
C SER A 42 7.34 3.08 12.70
N GLU A 43 6.89 2.46 11.61
CA GLU A 43 7.53 1.31 10.98
C GLU A 43 8.90 1.69 10.41
N LYS A 44 9.01 2.86 9.75
CA LYS A 44 10.30 3.37 9.27
C LYS A 44 11.30 3.59 10.41
N ASN A 45 10.86 4.19 11.52
CA ASN A 45 11.72 4.43 12.68
C ASN A 45 12.14 3.13 13.38
N SER A 46 11.23 2.16 13.47
CA SER A 46 11.54 0.83 14.00
C SER A 46 12.62 0.15 13.17
N ILE A 47 12.45 0.08 11.84
CA ILE A 47 13.43 -0.53 10.93
C ILE A 47 14.80 0.16 11.05
N ALA A 48 14.84 1.49 11.07
CA ALA A 48 16.08 2.25 11.23
C ALA A 48 16.78 1.99 12.57
N TYR A 49 16.03 1.88 13.67
CA TYR A 49 16.57 1.54 14.98
C TYR A 49 17.21 0.14 14.97
N TRP A 50 16.48 -0.87 14.47
CA TRP A 50 17.00 -2.24 14.38
C TRP A 50 18.27 -2.29 13.51
N GLN A 51 18.31 -1.54 12.41
CA GLN A 51 19.48 -1.41 11.53
C GLN A 51 20.73 -0.87 12.23
N SER A 52 20.58 0.05 13.19
CA SER A 52 21.72 0.69 13.87
C SER A 52 22.21 -0.06 15.12
N THR A 53 21.29 -0.75 15.81
CA THR A 53 21.57 -1.29 17.16
C THR A 53 21.96 -2.76 17.12
N TYR A 54 21.50 -3.52 16.12
CA TYR A 54 21.65 -4.96 16.10
C TYR A 54 22.46 -5.47 14.91
N PRO A 55 23.28 -6.50 15.13
CA PRO A 55 24.09 -7.11 14.08
C PRO A 55 23.25 -7.88 13.05
N ILE A 56 22.06 -8.34 13.43
CA ILE A 56 21.07 -8.99 12.55
C ILE A 56 19.81 -8.16 12.55
N THR A 57 19.33 -7.81 11.36
CA THR A 57 18.25 -6.83 11.20
C THR A 57 17.25 -7.30 10.17
N ILE A 58 15.96 -7.04 10.43
CA ILE A 58 14.89 -7.33 9.48
C ILE A 58 14.76 -6.14 8.54
N VAL A 59 15.02 -6.37 7.25
CA VAL A 59 14.98 -5.32 6.21
C VAL A 59 13.57 -5.16 5.65
N SER A 60 12.82 -6.26 5.56
CA SER A 60 11.42 -6.25 5.15
C SER A 60 10.69 -7.46 5.70
N ALA A 61 9.42 -7.26 6.02
CA ALA A 61 8.47 -8.31 6.40
C ALA A 61 7.24 -8.21 5.51
N GLY A 62 6.74 -9.34 5.03
CA GLY A 62 5.57 -9.38 4.15
C GLY A 62 4.82 -10.69 4.28
N VAL A 63 3.49 -10.62 4.23
CA VAL A 63 2.62 -11.80 4.23
C VAL A 63 2.48 -12.29 2.78
N ALA A 64 3.00 -13.48 2.48
CA ALA A 64 2.89 -14.08 1.16
C ALA A 64 1.51 -14.74 0.93
N ASN A 65 0.91 -15.28 1.98
CA ASN A 65 -0.45 -15.82 2.01
C ASN A 65 -0.95 -15.93 3.46
N SER A 66 -2.16 -16.46 3.69
CA SER A 66 -2.77 -16.56 5.03
C SER A 66 -1.98 -17.36 6.06
N THR A 67 -0.99 -18.14 5.65
CA THR A 67 -0.18 -18.99 6.53
C THR A 67 1.32 -18.72 6.45
N THR A 68 1.76 -17.84 5.54
CA THR A 68 3.18 -17.65 5.21
C THR A 68 3.60 -16.21 5.42
N LEU A 69 4.51 -16.01 6.37
CA LEU A 69 5.23 -14.76 6.58
C LEU A 69 6.63 -14.89 5.98
N VAL A 70 7.02 -13.94 5.14
CA VAL A 70 8.36 -13.84 4.56
C VAL A 70 9.11 -12.72 5.26
N LEU A 71 10.28 -13.06 5.82
CA LEU A 71 11.19 -12.11 6.47
C LEU A 71 12.50 -12.06 5.69
N THR A 72 12.90 -10.86 5.27
CA THR A 72 14.24 -10.63 4.71
C THR A 72 15.14 -10.13 5.81
N ILE A 73 16.14 -10.93 6.17
CA ILE A 73 17.07 -10.66 7.25
C ILE A 73 18.43 -10.31 6.64
N ARG A 74 19.07 -9.25 7.16
CA ARG A 74 20.43 -8.85 6.79
C ARG A 74 21.35 -8.94 8.01
N ASN A 75 22.50 -9.54 7.78
CA ASN A 75 23.64 -9.44 8.68
C ASN A 75 24.39 -8.13 8.37
N ASN A 76 24.45 -7.24 9.36
CA ASN A 76 25.16 -5.96 9.28
C ASN A 76 26.58 -6.04 9.88
N CYS A 77 27.02 -7.22 10.35
CA CYS A 77 28.40 -7.45 10.77
C CYS A 77 29.32 -7.76 9.59
N ASP A 78 30.60 -7.48 9.79
CA ASP A 78 31.68 -7.90 8.89
C ASP A 78 31.99 -9.41 8.96
N SER A 79 31.36 -10.13 9.89
CA SER A 79 31.56 -11.56 10.13
C SER A 79 30.28 -12.36 9.88
N THR A 80 30.43 -13.61 9.42
CA THR A 80 29.30 -14.53 9.21
C THR A 80 28.70 -14.98 10.54
N ILE A 81 27.38 -14.82 10.70
CA ILE A 81 26.67 -15.31 11.88
C ILE A 81 26.02 -16.66 11.55
N ALA A 82 26.36 -17.69 12.32
CA ALA A 82 25.74 -19.00 12.21
C ALA A 82 24.33 -18.98 12.81
N LEU A 83 23.32 -19.33 12.01
CA LEU A 83 21.92 -19.35 12.45
C LEU A 83 21.51 -20.62 13.22
N GLY A 84 22.42 -21.60 13.37
CA GLY A 84 22.11 -22.90 13.96
C GLY A 84 21.67 -22.86 15.44
N GLN A 85 21.91 -21.74 16.13
CA GLN A 85 21.44 -21.50 17.52
C GLN A 85 20.45 -20.33 17.62
N SER A 86 19.98 -19.80 16.49
CA SER A 86 19.02 -18.70 16.47
C SER A 86 17.60 -19.24 16.64
N ALA A 87 16.76 -18.50 17.38
CA ALA A 87 15.33 -18.78 17.51
C ALA A 87 14.52 -17.60 16.97
N ILE A 88 13.40 -17.91 16.30
CA ILE A 88 12.39 -16.91 15.92
C ILE A 88 11.24 -17.03 16.92
N ILE A 89 10.99 -15.96 17.68
CA ILE A 89 9.87 -15.88 18.61
C ILE A 89 8.75 -15.08 17.94
N VAL A 90 7.58 -15.70 17.79
CA VAL A 90 6.38 -15.04 17.26
C VAL A 90 5.42 -14.81 18.41
N THR A 91 5.07 -13.56 18.65
CA THR A 91 4.09 -13.17 19.68
C THR A 91 2.84 -12.62 19.00
N GLN A 92 1.69 -13.22 19.29
CA GLN A 92 0.40 -12.69 18.87
C GLN A 92 -0.03 -11.61 19.87
N VAL A 93 -0.14 -10.36 19.40
CA VAL A 93 -0.72 -9.26 20.20
C VAL A 93 -2.21 -9.18 19.82
N GLN A 94 -3.09 -9.32 20.81
CA GLN A 94 -4.55 -9.18 20.65
C GLN A 94 -4.96 -7.70 20.58
#